data_AF-A0A848LNA0-F1
#
_entry.id   AF-A0A848LNA0-F1
#
_cell.length_a   1.000
_cell.length_b   1.000
_cell.length_c   1.000
_cell.angle_alpha   90.00
_cell.angle_beta   90.00
_cell.angle_gamma   90.00
#
_symmetry.space_group_name_H-M   'P 1'
#
loop_
_entity.id
_entity.type
_entity.pdbx_description
1 polymer ?
#
loop_
_entity_poly.entity_id
_entity_poly.type
_entity_poly.pdbx_seq_one_letter_code
_entity_poly.pdbx_strand_id
1 'polypeptide(L)'
;MRTSRPVLLSLLLCCTWLGCSEDDEPTAPDSGTAADAGFDAGMGSEDAGSDAGTGPEDAGADAGPTDGSVRVRRFLRHHTAAGVDARPEDFTRNPVELFVVEGEALVPVAGAAGGPGEYVFPDVPEGTYYLKVGSRFVVTDARTLDVSVNVLGRAEAQPLDAGSPYASMAYLNLSGVEEWNLRDYETLPLVEDPSAELHLVAEELGFVGDISPGEAYLGATRFQHTQAITRISGSLTRFEAEKGDRARVVQLSPRTLGTLPDGGTQNYLTAVRALHLPPLSHDGSEALSLQGTLQPLPQAELPLDWKVSAFAALAAEVNPTATVRGSIFGIYPGPYGQLHGSDTYAGELLRLRRPVGVTADAVGTLTYGNPHPATWNPVTEVSTGFGVQSQVGQAPRFNVSGYILVRDLTSRLAAGPIVPRIRPPRDLTLDGTVAYGSRSLAEGAHVLGWTPPSGRGADAYEVTLWRREMLSSGASTFVRVSTFYVDESATSVRLPPGLLQPGQHYYVTVGAVLAEGYDVSREPLRLNERAVYSEATAVSGLFSVTAAAP
;
A
#
# COMPACT_ATOMS: atom_id res chain seq x y z
N MET A 1 -6.53 -24.94 -49.16
CA MET A 1 -7.99 -24.79 -49.37
C MET A 1 -8.62 -24.86 -47.99
N ARG A 2 -8.91 -23.73 -47.33
CA ARG A 2 -10.20 -23.00 -47.35
C ARG A 2 -11.42 -23.93 -47.23
N THR A 3 -12.19 -23.74 -46.14
CA THR A 3 -13.65 -23.50 -46.02
C THR A 3 -14.16 -24.11 -44.71
N SER A 4 -14.41 -23.33 -43.64
CA SER A 4 -15.60 -22.50 -43.35
C SER A 4 -16.70 -23.24 -42.60
N ARG A 5 -17.19 -22.67 -41.48
CA ARG A 5 -18.59 -22.65 -40.96
C ARG A 5 -18.61 -22.20 -39.48
N PRO A 6 -19.73 -21.70 -38.92
CA PRO A 6 -20.48 -20.52 -39.35
C PRO A 6 -20.87 -19.58 -38.17
N VAL A 7 -21.36 -18.39 -38.54
CA VAL A 7 -22.08 -17.42 -37.70
C VAL A 7 -23.49 -17.96 -37.38
N LEU A 8 -23.97 -17.77 -36.14
CA LEU A 8 -25.41 -17.79 -35.84
C LEU A 8 -25.77 -16.58 -34.98
N LEU A 9 -26.61 -15.73 -35.58
CA LEU A 9 -27.23 -14.52 -35.06
C LEU A 9 -28.70 -14.89 -34.81
N SER A 10 -29.23 -14.65 -33.60
CA SER A 10 -30.66 -14.81 -33.31
C SER A 10 -31.20 -13.55 -32.65
N LEU A 11 -31.85 -12.73 -33.46
CA LEU A 11 -32.81 -11.70 -33.08
C LEU A 11 -34.15 -12.36 -32.74
N LEU A 12 -34.81 -11.89 -31.68
CA LEU A 12 -36.25 -12.07 -31.48
C LEU A 12 -36.84 -10.78 -30.91
N LEU A 13 -37.50 -10.02 -31.80
CA LEU A 13 -38.48 -8.98 -31.50
C LEU A 13 -39.80 -9.63 -31.06
N CYS A 14 -40.48 -9.06 -30.08
CA CYS A 14 -41.94 -9.11 -30.01
C CYS A 14 -42.48 -7.80 -29.41
N CYS A 15 -43.41 -7.19 -30.13
CA CYS A 15 -44.13 -5.95 -29.79
C CYS A 15 -45.50 -6.25 -29.13
N THR A 16 -46.15 -5.15 -28.69
CA THR A 16 -47.54 -4.96 -28.22
C THR A 16 -47.72 -4.99 -26.68
N TRP A 17 -48.50 -4.14 -26.01
CA TRP A 17 -49.39 -3.03 -26.38
C TRP A 17 -49.77 -2.22 -25.10
N LEU A 18 -50.19 -0.96 -25.32
CA LEU A 18 -50.91 0.05 -24.50
C LEU A 18 -51.55 -0.30 -23.13
N GLY A 19 -51.46 0.66 -22.19
CA GLY A 19 -52.39 0.88 -21.08
C GLY A 19 -52.15 2.20 -20.34
N CYS A 20 -53.14 3.11 -20.37
CA CYS A 20 -53.17 4.41 -19.67
C CYS A 20 -53.96 4.31 -18.35
N SER A 21 -53.55 5.08 -17.32
CA SER A 21 -54.39 5.74 -16.28
C SER A 21 -53.42 6.49 -15.33
N GLU A 22 -53.36 7.83 -15.29
CA GLU A 22 -54.22 8.78 -14.56
C GLU A 22 -54.32 8.55 -13.03
N ASP A 23 -53.84 9.59 -12.33
CA ASP A 23 -54.20 10.16 -11.02
C ASP A 23 -54.05 9.36 -9.71
N ASP A 24 -53.18 9.87 -8.81
CA ASP A 24 -53.60 10.38 -7.49
C ASP A 24 -52.42 11.04 -6.73
N GLU A 25 -52.52 12.35 -6.51
CA GLU A 25 -51.86 13.05 -5.39
C GLU A 25 -52.62 12.71 -4.08
N PRO A 26 -51.93 12.70 -2.94
CA PRO A 26 -52.44 13.53 -1.85
C PRO A 26 -51.35 14.28 -1.07
N THR A 27 -51.55 15.59 -1.01
CA THR A 27 -51.51 16.49 0.17
C THR A 27 -50.46 16.26 1.27
N ALA A 28 -49.62 17.28 1.42
CA ALA A 28 -48.94 17.65 2.65
C ALA A 28 -49.93 17.99 3.78
N PRO A 29 -49.48 17.89 5.05
CA PRO A 29 -49.95 18.79 6.08
C PRO A 29 -48.85 19.73 6.59
N ASP A 30 -49.36 20.92 6.85
CA ASP A 30 -48.88 22.15 7.44
C ASP A 30 -47.77 22.15 8.49
N SER A 31 -47.17 23.34 8.50
CA SER A 31 -46.34 24.02 9.50
C SER A 31 -46.76 23.87 10.96
N GLY A 32 -45.76 23.67 11.82
CA GLY A 32 -45.81 23.95 13.25
C GLY A 32 -44.53 24.67 13.71
N THR A 33 -44.69 25.94 14.08
CA THR A 33 -43.67 26.84 14.63
C THR A 33 -43.37 26.62 16.12
N ALA A 34 -42.08 26.82 16.46
CA ALA A 34 -41.52 27.45 17.66
C ALA A 34 -41.71 26.86 19.08
N ALA A 35 -40.58 26.42 19.65
CA ALA A 35 -40.14 26.61 21.04
C ALA A 35 -38.62 26.33 21.06
N ASP A 36 -37.72 27.31 21.06
CA ASP A 36 -37.26 28.11 22.21
C ASP A 36 -37.11 27.30 23.51
N ALA A 37 -35.91 26.77 23.72
CA ALA A 37 -35.38 26.36 25.01
C ALA A 37 -33.86 26.46 24.96
N GLY A 38 -33.34 27.56 25.48
CA GLY A 38 -31.91 27.70 25.79
C GLY A 38 -31.47 26.58 26.74
N PHE A 39 -30.31 26.01 26.47
CA PHE A 39 -29.62 25.18 27.44
C PHE A 39 -28.25 25.77 27.76
N ASP A 40 -28.09 25.87 29.06
CA ASP A 40 -27.15 26.64 29.85
C ASP A 40 -25.74 26.03 29.82
N ALA A 41 -24.76 26.91 30.00
CA ALA A 41 -23.36 26.59 30.09
C ALA A 41 -23.06 25.92 31.45
N GLY A 42 -22.79 24.62 31.42
CA GLY A 42 -22.29 23.87 32.57
C GLY A 42 -21.06 23.06 32.20
N MET A 43 -19.87 23.69 32.22
CA MET A 43 -18.60 22.97 32.25
C MET A 43 -18.49 22.21 33.57
N GLY A 44 -18.90 20.95 33.58
CA GLY A 44 -18.52 19.97 34.59
C GLY A 44 -17.26 19.25 34.12
N SER A 45 -16.12 19.61 34.70
CA SER A 45 -14.87 18.87 34.56
C SER A 45 -14.96 17.60 35.43
N GLU A 46 -15.42 16.50 34.84
CA GLU A 46 -15.28 15.18 35.46
C GLU A 46 -14.06 14.47 34.87
N ASP A 47 -13.00 14.57 35.67
CA ASP A 47 -11.91 13.62 35.91
C ASP A 47 -12.06 12.27 35.17
N ALA A 48 -11.64 12.22 33.91
CA ALA A 48 -11.39 10.98 33.19
C ALA A 48 -9.98 10.52 33.56
N GLY A 49 -9.91 9.48 34.38
CA GLY A 49 -8.68 8.84 34.82
C GLY A 49 -7.74 8.56 33.65
N SER A 50 -6.58 9.21 33.68
CA SER A 50 -5.45 8.90 32.82
C SER A 50 -4.95 7.50 33.17
N ASP A 51 -5.34 6.52 32.36
CA ASP A 51 -4.69 5.23 32.33
C ASP A 51 -3.28 5.45 31.77
N ALA A 52 -2.32 5.53 32.70
CA ALA A 52 -0.90 5.68 32.44
C ALA A 52 -0.36 4.38 31.86
N GLY A 53 -0.67 4.12 30.59
CA GLY A 53 0.14 3.26 29.76
C GLY A 53 1.52 3.88 29.68
N THR A 54 2.50 3.19 30.24
CA THR A 54 3.93 3.54 30.23
C THR A 54 4.34 3.97 28.82
N GLY A 55 4.43 5.28 28.60
CA GLY A 55 5.07 5.84 27.43
C GLY A 55 6.52 5.36 27.38
N PRO A 56 7.14 5.28 26.19
CA PRO A 56 8.55 4.95 26.09
C PRO A 56 9.32 5.98 26.89
N GLU A 57 10.02 5.52 27.93
CA GLU A 57 11.01 6.32 28.64
C GLU A 57 11.91 6.98 27.60
N ASP A 58 12.11 8.30 27.74
CA ASP A 58 13.08 9.06 26.98
C ASP A 58 14.39 8.27 26.95
N ALA A 59 14.72 7.73 25.77
CA ALA A 59 15.94 7.01 25.51
C ALA A 59 17.08 8.02 25.58
N GLY A 60 17.57 8.28 26.79
CA GLY A 60 18.91 8.82 26.99
C GLY A 60 19.85 8.02 26.12
N ALA A 61 20.75 8.72 25.40
CA ALA A 61 21.65 8.15 24.40
C ALA A 61 22.21 6.81 24.92
N ASP A 62 21.66 5.71 24.42
CA ASP A 62 22.03 4.37 24.83
C ASP A 62 23.49 4.21 24.44
N ALA A 63 24.38 4.29 25.44
CA ALA A 63 25.77 3.94 25.28
C ALA A 63 25.75 2.45 24.98
N GLY A 64 25.62 2.12 23.69
CA GLY A 64 25.43 0.75 23.23
C GLY A 64 26.49 -0.19 23.81
N PRO A 65 26.30 -1.51 23.63
CA PRO A 65 27.15 -2.53 24.24
C PRO A 65 28.64 -2.17 24.14
N THR A 66 29.29 -1.98 25.30
CA THR A 66 30.71 -1.58 25.34
C THR A 66 31.66 -2.71 24.91
N ASP A 67 31.12 -3.89 24.63
CA ASP A 67 31.84 -5.09 24.22
C ASP A 67 32.00 -5.21 22.69
N GLY A 68 31.55 -4.20 21.92
CA GLY A 68 31.62 -4.23 20.45
C GLY A 68 30.58 -5.17 19.80
N SER A 69 29.63 -5.70 20.58
CA SER A 69 28.55 -6.51 20.02
C SER A 69 27.50 -5.67 19.29
N VAL A 70 26.86 -6.29 18.30
CA VAL A 70 25.64 -5.77 17.67
C VAL A 70 24.46 -6.63 18.11
N ARG A 71 23.42 -5.99 18.65
CA ARG A 71 22.20 -6.62 19.14
C ARG A 71 21.03 -6.27 18.23
N VAL A 72 20.35 -7.30 17.73
CA VAL A 72 19.20 -7.18 16.85
C VAL A 72 17.98 -7.72 17.56
N ARG A 73 16.97 -6.87 17.74
CA ARG A 73 15.68 -7.20 18.32
C ARG A 73 14.63 -7.36 17.23
N ARG A 74 13.82 -8.42 17.30
CA ARG A 74 12.70 -8.64 16.38
C ARG A 74 11.49 -9.25 17.08
N PHE A 75 10.41 -8.49 17.08
CA PHE A 75 9.08 -8.93 17.51
C PHE A 75 8.08 -8.75 16.37
N LEU A 76 7.14 -9.68 16.29
CA LEU A 76 5.89 -9.51 15.56
C LEU A 76 4.85 -8.96 16.53
N ARG A 77 4.39 -7.73 16.31
CA ARG A 77 3.42 -7.05 17.19
C ARG A 77 2.04 -7.11 16.54
N HIS A 78 1.18 -7.95 17.07
CA HIS A 78 -0.17 -8.19 16.61
C HIS A 78 -1.13 -7.17 17.21
N HIS A 79 -1.72 -6.32 16.39
CA HIS A 79 -2.67 -5.30 16.81
C HIS A 79 -4.10 -5.77 16.62
N THR A 80 -4.88 -5.72 17.70
CA THR A 80 -6.31 -6.04 17.70
C THR A 80 -7.06 -5.02 18.56
N ALA A 81 -8.40 -5.05 18.51
CA ALA A 81 -9.21 -4.19 19.35
C ALA A 81 -8.99 -4.45 20.86
N ALA A 82 -8.46 -5.63 21.22
CA ALA A 82 -8.13 -6.02 22.58
C ALA A 82 -6.75 -5.51 23.06
N GLY A 83 -5.91 -4.99 22.15
CA GLY A 83 -4.56 -4.51 22.44
C GLY A 83 -3.49 -5.12 21.55
N VAL A 84 -2.23 -5.03 22.01
CA VAL A 84 -1.04 -5.47 21.27
C VAL A 84 -0.49 -6.76 21.88
N ASP A 85 -0.41 -7.83 21.09
CA ASP A 85 0.28 -9.07 21.44
C ASP A 85 1.65 -9.12 20.74
N ALA A 86 2.74 -9.06 21.51
CA ALA A 86 4.10 -9.07 20.99
C ALA A 86 4.71 -10.48 21.08
N ARG A 87 5.03 -11.06 19.92
CA ARG A 87 5.65 -12.38 19.83
C ARG A 87 7.12 -12.25 19.40
N PRO A 88 8.08 -12.81 20.16
CA PRO A 88 9.47 -12.83 19.72
C PRO A 88 9.60 -13.69 18.46
N GLU A 89 10.37 -13.23 17.47
CA GLU A 89 10.70 -14.04 16.28
C GLU A 89 11.57 -15.24 16.67
N ASP A 90 11.32 -16.39 16.06
CA ASP A 90 12.18 -17.56 16.15
C ASP A 90 13.30 -17.49 15.10
N PHE A 91 14.46 -16.95 15.51
CA PHE A 91 15.64 -16.86 14.66
C PHE A 91 16.24 -18.21 14.26
N THR A 92 15.79 -19.34 14.80
CA THR A 92 16.26 -20.67 14.33
C THR A 92 15.72 -21.01 12.94
N ARG A 93 14.57 -20.44 12.56
CA ARG A 93 13.96 -20.63 11.24
C ARG A 93 14.38 -19.57 10.24
N ASN A 94 14.52 -18.33 10.71
CA ASN A 94 14.84 -17.16 9.90
C ASN A 94 16.00 -16.37 10.53
N PRO A 95 17.23 -16.90 10.53
CA PRO A 95 18.36 -16.19 11.10
C PRO A 95 18.61 -14.88 10.34
N VAL A 96 19.05 -13.85 11.07
CA VAL A 96 19.58 -12.63 10.48
C VAL A 96 21.05 -12.82 10.14
N GLU A 97 21.54 -12.17 9.10
CA GLU A 97 22.93 -12.24 8.67
C GLU A 97 23.57 -10.86 8.81
N LEU A 98 24.80 -10.78 9.31
CA LEU A 98 25.57 -9.53 9.38
C LEU A 98 26.82 -9.66 8.52
N PHE A 99 27.15 -8.62 7.77
CA PHE A 99 28.35 -8.56 6.95
C PHE A 99 29.14 -7.29 7.23
N VAL A 100 30.46 -7.42 7.35
CA VAL A 100 31.39 -6.30 7.45
C VAL A 100 32.09 -6.09 6.10
N VAL A 101 32.43 -4.84 5.80
CA VAL A 101 33.11 -4.51 4.54
C VAL A 101 34.62 -4.69 4.72
N GLU A 102 35.21 -5.61 3.97
CA GLU A 102 36.67 -5.81 3.91
C GLU A 102 37.15 -5.62 2.47
N GLY A 103 37.66 -4.42 2.17
CA GLY A 103 38.00 -4.03 0.80
C GLY A 103 36.78 -4.03 -0.12
N GLU A 104 36.74 -4.97 -1.06
CA GLU A 104 35.60 -5.15 -1.98
C GLU A 104 34.61 -6.24 -1.53
N ALA A 105 34.97 -7.02 -0.51
CA ALA A 105 34.19 -8.17 -0.04
C ALA A 105 33.25 -7.78 1.11
N LEU A 106 32.12 -8.50 1.19
CA LEU A 106 31.26 -8.54 2.37
C LEU A 106 31.55 -9.83 3.11
N VAL A 107 32.18 -9.72 4.28
CA VAL A 107 32.58 -10.86 5.10
C VAL A 107 31.51 -11.11 6.16
N PRO A 108 30.92 -12.32 6.21
CA PRO A 108 29.87 -12.62 7.19
C PRO A 108 30.45 -12.69 8.60
N VAL A 109 29.73 -12.13 9.57
CA VAL A 109 30.01 -12.27 11.00
C VAL A 109 29.04 -13.29 11.58
N ALA A 110 29.57 -14.28 12.29
CA ALA A 110 28.75 -15.27 12.96
C ALA A 110 28.01 -14.64 14.14
N GLY A 111 26.70 -14.83 14.20
CA GLY A 111 25.89 -14.45 15.36
C GLY A 111 25.20 -15.66 15.98
N ALA A 112 24.53 -15.42 17.09
CA ALA A 112 23.75 -16.42 17.82
C ALA A 112 22.52 -15.79 18.47
N ALA A 113 21.51 -16.61 18.77
CA ALA A 113 20.38 -16.17 19.57
C ALA A 113 20.85 -15.78 20.99
N GLY A 114 20.54 -14.55 21.42
CA GLY A 114 20.86 -14.06 22.77
C GLY A 114 19.75 -14.36 23.78
N GLY A 115 18.50 -14.21 23.34
CA GLY A 115 17.29 -14.43 24.12
C GLY A 115 16.04 -14.38 23.22
N PRO A 116 14.83 -14.48 23.78
CA PRO A 116 13.60 -14.40 22.99
C PRO A 116 13.53 -13.10 22.17
N GLY A 117 13.53 -13.23 20.84
CA GLY A 117 13.46 -12.09 19.93
C GLY A 117 14.76 -11.27 19.87
N GLU A 118 15.87 -11.79 20.39
CA GLU A 118 17.20 -11.15 20.32
C GLU A 118 18.22 -12.04 19.60
N TYR A 119 18.95 -11.44 18.67
CA TYR A 119 20.09 -12.04 17.98
C TYR A 119 21.33 -11.17 18.18
N VAL A 120 22.46 -11.77 18.52
CA VAL A 120 23.69 -11.06 18.93
C VAL A 120 24.84 -11.47 18.02
N PHE A 121 25.54 -10.48 17.49
CA PHE A 121 26.80 -10.64 16.77
C PHE A 121 27.95 -10.12 17.65
N PRO A 122 28.81 -10.99 18.20
CA PRO A 122 29.97 -10.56 18.98
C PRO A 122 31.06 -9.97 18.08
N ASP A 123 31.95 -9.17 18.66
CA ASP A 123 33.20 -8.72 18.05
C ASP A 123 33.05 -8.04 16.67
N VAL A 124 31.95 -7.31 16.44
CA VAL A 124 31.74 -6.58 15.17
C VAL A 124 32.63 -5.32 15.20
N PRO A 125 33.58 -5.16 14.26
CA PRO A 125 34.48 -4.00 14.20
C PRO A 125 33.74 -2.66 14.21
N GLU A 126 34.43 -1.58 14.60
CA GLU A 126 33.91 -0.22 14.41
C GLU A 126 33.73 0.13 12.93
N GLY A 127 32.64 0.83 12.62
CA GLY A 127 32.29 1.26 11.27
C GLY A 127 30.98 0.65 10.78
N THR A 128 30.68 0.93 9.51
CA THR A 128 29.44 0.52 8.85
C THR A 128 29.46 -0.97 8.51
N TYR A 129 28.35 -1.64 8.79
CA TYR A 129 28.10 -3.03 8.40
C TYR A 129 26.75 -3.15 7.68
N TYR A 130 26.48 -4.34 7.13
CA TYR A 130 25.23 -4.69 6.46
C TYR A 130 24.49 -5.75 7.28
N LEU A 131 23.35 -5.41 7.86
CA LEU A 131 22.44 -6.39 8.47
C LEU A 131 21.37 -6.80 7.46
N LYS A 132 21.27 -8.09 7.18
CA LYS A 132 20.26 -8.66 6.29
C LYS A 132 19.14 -9.34 7.07
N VAL A 133 17.91 -8.92 6.79
CA VAL A 133 16.66 -9.47 7.33
C VAL A 133 15.75 -9.87 6.17
N GLY A 134 15.79 -11.16 5.79
CA GLY A 134 15.13 -11.63 4.58
C GLY A 134 15.75 -11.01 3.32
N SER A 135 14.97 -10.25 2.54
CA SER A 135 15.45 -9.50 1.36
C SER A 135 15.89 -8.07 1.66
N ARG A 136 15.78 -7.62 2.92
CA ARG A 136 16.09 -6.26 3.33
C ARG A 136 17.50 -6.18 3.91
N PHE A 137 18.24 -5.14 3.58
CA PHE A 137 19.53 -4.80 4.17
C PHE A 137 19.40 -3.48 4.94
N VAL A 138 20.06 -3.39 6.08
CA VAL A 138 20.24 -2.17 6.86
C VAL A 138 21.72 -1.87 6.85
N VAL A 139 22.11 -0.70 6.35
CA VAL A 139 23.51 -0.27 6.29
C VAL A 139 23.69 0.81 7.34
N THR A 140 24.38 0.46 8.42
CA THR A 140 24.42 1.26 9.65
C THR A 140 25.67 0.92 10.46
N ASP A 141 26.00 1.76 11.43
CA ASP A 141 27.01 1.54 12.47
C ASP A 141 26.39 1.40 13.88
N ALA A 142 25.06 1.45 13.99
CA ALA A 142 24.33 1.31 15.25
C ALA A 142 24.62 -0.04 15.91
N ARG A 143 24.68 -0.09 17.25
CA ARG A 143 24.94 -1.34 17.98
C ARG A 143 23.70 -2.04 18.51
N THR A 144 22.57 -1.34 18.50
CA THR A 144 21.26 -1.86 18.92
C THR A 144 20.25 -1.53 17.84
N LEU A 145 19.58 -2.54 17.29
CA LEU A 145 18.58 -2.40 16.24
C LEU A 145 17.27 -3.06 16.65
N ASP A 146 16.15 -2.41 16.36
CA ASP A 146 14.81 -2.96 16.45
C ASP A 146 14.23 -3.12 15.04
N VAL A 147 14.25 -4.35 14.54
CA VAL A 147 13.65 -4.75 13.26
C VAL A 147 12.28 -5.40 13.46
N SER A 148 11.62 -5.10 14.58
CA SER A 148 10.23 -5.50 14.82
C SER A 148 9.30 -4.93 13.75
N VAL A 149 8.19 -5.63 13.52
CA VAL A 149 7.13 -5.19 12.61
C VAL A 149 5.77 -5.31 13.29
N ASN A 150 4.89 -4.36 13.02
CA ASN A 150 3.50 -4.41 13.43
C ASN A 150 2.65 -5.06 12.34
N VAL A 151 1.73 -5.93 12.76
CA VAL A 151 0.75 -6.59 11.88
C VAL A 151 -0.63 -6.47 12.48
N LEU A 152 -1.63 -6.37 11.61
CA LEU A 152 -3.02 -6.36 12.04
C LEU A 152 -3.49 -7.80 12.31
N GLY A 153 -4.37 -7.98 13.29
CA GLY A 153 -4.98 -9.28 13.62
C GLY A 153 -4.24 -10.05 14.70
N ARG A 154 -4.91 -11.08 15.23
CA ARG A 154 -4.45 -11.88 16.38
C ARG A 154 -3.34 -12.86 16.01
N ALA A 155 -2.45 -13.15 16.96
CA ALA A 155 -1.23 -13.94 16.71
C ALA A 155 -1.48 -15.42 16.40
N GLU A 156 -2.52 -15.99 16.99
CA GLU A 156 -2.87 -17.40 16.88
C GLU A 156 -3.86 -17.71 15.75
N ALA A 157 -4.07 -16.74 14.86
CA ALA A 157 -4.94 -16.91 13.70
C ALA A 157 -4.31 -17.91 12.71
N GLN A 158 -5.09 -18.88 12.24
CA GLN A 158 -4.60 -19.96 11.39
C GLN A 158 -5.00 -19.74 9.93
N PRO A 159 -4.06 -19.80 8.97
CA PRO A 159 -4.42 -19.73 7.57
C PRO A 159 -5.34 -20.91 7.20
N LEU A 160 -6.29 -20.65 6.30
CA LEU A 160 -7.05 -21.69 5.65
C LEU A 160 -6.14 -22.54 4.77
N ASP A 161 -6.55 -23.79 4.53
CA ASP A 161 -5.86 -24.65 3.58
C ASP A 161 -5.93 -24.04 2.17
N ALA A 162 -4.76 -23.70 1.61
CA ALA A 162 -4.65 -23.16 0.26
C ALA A 162 -5.14 -24.16 -0.81
N GLY A 163 -5.25 -25.45 -0.49
CA GLY A 163 -5.85 -26.48 -1.34
C GLY A 163 -7.38 -26.49 -1.34
N SER A 164 -8.04 -25.76 -0.45
CA SER A 164 -9.50 -25.71 -0.43
C SER A 164 -10.05 -24.99 -1.67
N PRO A 165 -10.97 -25.60 -2.44
CA PRO A 165 -11.64 -24.93 -3.55
C PRO A 165 -12.49 -23.74 -3.09
N TYR A 166 -12.82 -23.65 -1.80
CA TYR A 166 -13.68 -22.61 -1.23
C TYR A 166 -12.92 -21.46 -0.56
N ALA A 167 -11.59 -21.53 -0.45
CA ALA A 167 -10.78 -20.48 0.18
C ALA A 167 -10.88 -19.11 -0.53
N SER A 168 -11.44 -19.06 -1.74
CA SER A 168 -11.67 -17.84 -2.52
C SER A 168 -13.13 -17.66 -2.95
N MET A 169 -14.07 -18.37 -2.31
CA MET A 169 -15.50 -18.34 -2.69
C MET A 169 -16.35 -17.75 -1.58
N ALA A 170 -17.33 -16.92 -1.97
CA ALA A 170 -18.36 -16.40 -1.07
C ALA A 170 -19.76 -16.51 -1.71
N TYR A 171 -20.79 -16.59 -0.87
CA TYR A 171 -22.19 -16.43 -1.25
C TYR A 171 -22.74 -15.11 -0.72
N LEU A 172 -23.28 -14.29 -1.61
CA LEU A 172 -23.82 -12.98 -1.26
C LEU A 172 -25.34 -13.02 -1.13
N ASN A 173 -25.83 -12.68 0.06
CA ASN A 173 -27.23 -12.43 0.38
C ASN A 173 -27.35 -11.03 1.00
N LEU A 174 -27.04 -10.02 0.20
CA LEU A 174 -26.87 -8.63 0.63
C LEU A 174 -28.02 -7.78 0.12
N SER A 175 -28.60 -6.95 0.98
CA SER A 175 -29.56 -5.91 0.58
C SER A 175 -29.06 -4.51 0.95
N GLY A 176 -29.74 -3.47 0.49
CA GLY A 176 -29.32 -2.10 0.75
C GLY A 176 -28.07 -1.69 -0.02
N VAL A 177 -27.72 -2.40 -1.09
CA VAL A 177 -26.59 -2.03 -1.97
C VAL A 177 -26.95 -0.72 -2.67
N GLU A 178 -26.04 0.25 -2.68
CA GLU A 178 -26.20 1.44 -3.53
C GLU A 178 -26.18 0.99 -4.99
N GLU A 179 -26.99 1.62 -5.85
CA GLU A 179 -27.18 1.19 -7.23
C GLU A 179 -25.86 0.76 -7.88
N TRP A 180 -25.80 -0.54 -8.20
CA TRP A 180 -24.56 -1.15 -8.64
C TRP A 180 -24.18 -0.62 -10.01
N ASN A 181 -23.11 0.18 -10.07
CA ASN A 181 -22.62 0.74 -11.31
C ASN A 181 -21.57 -0.21 -11.92
N LEU A 182 -21.93 -0.89 -12.99
CA LEU A 182 -21.01 -1.69 -13.78
C LEU A 182 -20.27 -0.80 -14.78
N ARG A 183 -18.97 -1.05 -14.89
CA ARG A 183 -18.21 -0.62 -16.06
C ARG A 183 -18.82 -1.25 -17.31
N ASP A 184 -19.10 -0.44 -18.32
CA ASP A 184 -19.32 -0.97 -19.67
C ASP A 184 -17.98 -1.46 -20.22
N TYR A 185 -17.73 -2.76 -20.09
CA TYR A 185 -16.52 -3.39 -20.59
C TYR A 185 -16.47 -3.48 -22.12
N GLU A 186 -17.60 -3.29 -22.82
CA GLU A 186 -17.70 -3.55 -24.25
C GLU A 186 -17.39 -2.31 -25.11
N THR A 187 -17.50 -1.09 -24.58
CA THR A 187 -17.57 0.12 -25.41
C THR A 187 -16.42 1.11 -25.28
N LEU A 188 -15.48 0.96 -24.34
CA LEU A 188 -14.42 1.96 -24.14
C LEU A 188 -13.00 1.37 -24.18
N PRO A 189 -12.02 2.06 -24.82
CA PRO A 189 -10.61 1.83 -24.53
C PRO A 189 -10.39 2.02 -23.02
N LEU A 190 -9.32 1.44 -22.48
CA LEU A 190 -8.89 1.32 -21.07
C LEU A 190 -8.93 2.58 -20.15
N VAL A 191 -9.70 3.62 -20.47
CA VAL A 191 -10.03 4.76 -19.63
C VAL A 191 -10.66 4.27 -18.32
N GLU A 192 -10.16 4.88 -17.25
CA GLU A 192 -10.16 4.43 -15.87
C GLU A 192 -11.46 4.80 -15.14
N ASP A 193 -12.63 4.61 -15.75
CA ASP A 193 -13.88 4.81 -15.02
C ASP A 193 -14.04 3.69 -13.97
N PRO A 194 -14.08 4.04 -12.68
CA PRO A 194 -14.17 3.04 -11.64
C PRO A 194 -15.59 2.48 -11.57
N SER A 195 -15.71 1.16 -11.45
CA SER A 195 -16.98 0.47 -11.15
C SER A 195 -17.20 0.38 -9.65
N ALA A 196 -18.45 0.17 -9.22
CA ALA A 196 -18.72 -0.18 -7.82
C ALA A 196 -17.91 -1.43 -7.40
N GLU A 197 -17.44 -1.43 -6.16
CA GLU A 197 -16.63 -2.50 -5.57
C GLU A 197 -17.19 -2.91 -4.21
N LEU A 198 -16.94 -4.16 -3.82
CA LEU A 198 -17.19 -4.66 -2.47
C LEU A 198 -15.87 -5.12 -1.87
N HIS A 199 -15.55 -4.68 -0.66
CA HIS A 199 -14.42 -5.16 0.12
C HIS A 199 -14.92 -5.99 1.30
N LEU A 200 -14.23 -7.10 1.57
CA LEU A 200 -14.33 -7.86 2.81
C LEU A 200 -13.15 -7.48 3.70
N VAL A 201 -13.41 -6.94 4.89
CA VAL A 201 -12.38 -6.53 5.85
C VAL A 201 -12.56 -7.31 7.15
N ALA A 202 -11.51 -7.95 7.63
CA ALA A 202 -11.49 -8.65 8.92
C ALA A 202 -10.28 -8.21 9.73
N GLU A 203 -10.48 -7.26 10.65
CA GLU A 203 -9.40 -6.59 11.38
C GLU A 203 -8.76 -7.52 12.41
N GLU A 204 -9.54 -8.36 13.06
CA GLU A 204 -9.08 -9.37 14.01
C GLU A 204 -8.23 -10.45 13.33
N LEU A 205 -8.32 -10.57 12.01
CA LEU A 205 -7.58 -11.53 11.19
C LEU A 205 -6.55 -10.89 10.26
N GLY A 206 -6.45 -9.55 10.26
CA GLY A 206 -5.42 -8.82 9.53
C GLY A 206 -5.52 -8.87 8.01
N PHE A 207 -6.72 -9.03 7.43
CA PHE A 207 -6.85 -9.09 5.98
C PHE A 207 -7.97 -8.21 5.42
N VAL A 208 -7.78 -7.86 4.15
CA VAL A 208 -8.79 -7.28 3.28
C VAL A 208 -8.76 -7.96 1.91
N GLY A 209 -9.92 -8.10 1.30
CA GLY A 209 -10.04 -8.63 -0.04
C GLY A 209 -11.19 -8.04 -0.83
N ASP A 210 -11.05 -8.06 -2.15
CA ASP A 210 -12.11 -7.66 -3.07
C ASP A 210 -13.11 -8.80 -3.23
N ILE A 211 -14.39 -8.47 -3.21
CA ILE A 211 -15.49 -9.38 -3.55
C ILE A 211 -15.94 -9.03 -4.96
N SER A 212 -15.77 -9.97 -5.89
CA SER A 212 -16.28 -9.87 -7.25
C SER A 212 -17.59 -10.65 -7.38
N PRO A 213 -18.76 -10.00 -7.38
CA PRO A 213 -20.04 -10.68 -7.63
C PRO A 213 -20.08 -11.16 -9.10
N GLY A 214 -20.26 -12.46 -9.31
CA GLY A 214 -20.17 -13.05 -10.66
C GLY A 214 -21.29 -12.61 -11.62
N GLU A 215 -22.49 -12.34 -11.08
CA GLU A 215 -23.69 -11.98 -11.85
C GLU A 215 -24.33 -10.68 -11.30
N ALA A 216 -23.53 -9.65 -11.05
CA ALA A 216 -24.10 -8.34 -10.75
C ALA A 216 -24.70 -7.72 -12.02
N TYR A 217 -25.84 -7.05 -11.90
CA TYR A 217 -26.48 -6.30 -12.98
C TYR A 217 -26.40 -4.80 -12.68
N LEU A 218 -26.34 -3.97 -13.73
CA LEU A 218 -26.36 -2.51 -13.60
C LEU A 218 -27.64 -2.08 -12.87
N GLY A 219 -27.50 -1.19 -11.88
CA GLY A 219 -28.60 -0.71 -11.04
C GLY A 219 -29.07 -1.67 -9.95
N ALA A 220 -28.39 -2.83 -9.76
CA ALA A 220 -28.75 -3.74 -8.68
C ALA A 220 -28.61 -3.07 -7.30
N THR A 221 -29.63 -3.24 -6.46
CA THR A 221 -29.65 -2.75 -5.07
C THR A 221 -29.66 -3.89 -4.04
N ARG A 222 -29.52 -5.12 -4.53
CA ARG A 222 -29.43 -6.36 -3.74
C ARG A 222 -28.71 -7.47 -4.50
N PHE A 223 -28.09 -8.38 -3.77
CA PHE A 223 -27.54 -9.65 -4.24
C PHE A 223 -28.27 -10.79 -3.54
N GLN A 224 -28.76 -11.79 -4.30
CA GLN A 224 -29.51 -12.93 -3.79
C GLN A 224 -28.89 -14.22 -4.30
N HIS A 225 -28.27 -14.99 -3.41
CA HIS A 225 -27.56 -16.23 -3.74
C HIS A 225 -26.51 -16.05 -4.84
N THR A 226 -25.90 -14.87 -4.92
CA THR A 226 -24.89 -14.58 -5.92
C THR A 226 -23.57 -15.20 -5.48
N GLN A 227 -23.05 -16.12 -6.27
CA GLN A 227 -21.68 -16.61 -6.09
C GLN A 227 -20.71 -15.47 -6.39
N ALA A 228 -19.73 -15.31 -5.51
CA ALA A 228 -18.68 -14.32 -5.64
C ALA A 228 -17.31 -14.96 -5.45
N ILE A 229 -16.32 -14.36 -6.10
CA ILE A 229 -14.92 -14.68 -5.90
C ILE A 229 -14.32 -13.64 -4.97
N THR A 230 -13.66 -14.08 -3.91
CA THR A 230 -12.87 -13.23 -3.03
C THR A 230 -11.42 -13.24 -3.48
N ARG A 231 -10.87 -12.05 -3.74
CA ARG A 231 -9.45 -11.85 -4.02
C ARG A 231 -8.84 -11.19 -2.81
N ILE A 232 -8.20 -12.00 -1.97
CA ILE A 232 -7.70 -11.57 -0.67
C ILE A 232 -6.22 -11.26 -0.78
N SER A 233 -5.81 -10.12 -0.22
CA SER A 233 -4.40 -9.81 -0.04
C SER A 233 -3.90 -10.61 1.15
N GLY A 234 -2.96 -11.54 0.93
CA GLY A 234 -2.45 -12.45 1.95
C GLY A 234 -3.12 -13.83 1.94
N SER A 235 -3.02 -14.55 3.06
CA SER A 235 -3.70 -15.84 3.24
C SER A 235 -5.05 -15.60 3.90
N LEU A 236 -6.11 -16.21 3.37
CA LEU A 236 -7.39 -16.19 4.08
C LEU A 236 -7.24 -16.99 5.36
N THR A 237 -7.62 -16.38 6.48
CA THR A 237 -7.49 -16.97 7.81
C THR A 237 -8.82 -17.57 8.25
N ARG A 238 -8.76 -18.65 9.02
CA ARG A 238 -9.92 -19.27 9.66
C ARG A 238 -10.60 -18.27 10.59
N PHE A 239 -11.91 -18.12 10.43
CA PHE A 239 -12.75 -17.39 11.39
C PHE A 239 -13.17 -18.30 12.53
N GLU A 240 -13.09 -17.79 13.76
CA GLU A 240 -13.44 -18.44 15.01
C GLU A 240 -14.37 -17.51 15.83
N ALA A 241 -15.69 -17.73 15.76
CA ALA A 241 -16.68 -16.85 16.40
C ALA A 241 -16.45 -16.68 17.91
N GLU A 242 -15.98 -17.74 18.58
CA GLU A 242 -15.69 -17.76 20.02
C GLU A 242 -14.51 -16.83 20.41
N LYS A 243 -13.62 -16.53 19.47
CA LYS A 243 -12.54 -15.56 19.63
C LYS A 243 -12.95 -14.13 19.26
N GLY A 244 -14.20 -13.96 18.84
CA GLY A 244 -14.75 -12.67 18.45
C GLY A 244 -14.42 -12.26 17.02
N ASP A 245 -13.97 -13.18 16.17
CA ASP A 245 -13.62 -12.88 14.77
C ASP A 245 -14.82 -12.32 14.00
N ARG A 246 -14.69 -11.11 13.50
CA ARG A 246 -15.72 -10.39 12.76
C ARG A 246 -15.21 -10.03 11.38
N ALA A 247 -16.14 -9.75 10.48
CA ALA A 247 -15.82 -9.08 9.23
C ALA A 247 -16.82 -7.97 8.94
N ARG A 248 -16.42 -7.07 8.04
CA ARG A 248 -17.26 -6.04 7.47
C ARG A 248 -17.26 -6.20 5.96
N VAL A 249 -18.43 -5.96 5.36
CA VAL A 249 -18.55 -5.80 3.91
C VAL A 249 -18.71 -4.32 3.64
N VAL A 250 -17.79 -3.71 2.90
CA VAL A 250 -17.80 -2.29 2.57
C VAL A 250 -18.08 -2.15 1.08
N GLN A 251 -19.07 -1.35 0.72
CA GLN A 251 -19.32 -0.98 -0.67
C GLN A 251 -18.62 0.33 -0.99
N LEU A 252 -17.77 0.30 -2.01
CA LEU A 252 -17.25 1.50 -2.65
C LEU A 252 -18.08 1.79 -3.90
N SER A 253 -18.39 3.07 -4.13
CA SER A 253 -19.16 3.48 -5.31
C SER A 253 -18.56 4.70 -5.98
N PRO A 254 -18.70 4.80 -7.32
CA PRO A 254 -18.13 5.89 -8.08
C PRO A 254 -18.83 7.21 -7.75
N ARG A 255 -18.03 8.27 -7.75
CA ARG A 255 -18.43 9.67 -7.61
C ARG A 255 -17.64 10.50 -8.62
N THR A 256 -18.20 11.64 -8.99
CA THR A 256 -17.57 12.58 -9.91
C THR A 256 -16.97 13.74 -9.14
N LEU A 257 -15.67 13.97 -9.32
CA LEU A 257 -14.98 15.14 -8.79
C LEU A 257 -15.18 16.36 -9.71
N GLY A 258 -15.18 16.15 -11.02
CA GLY A 258 -15.34 17.22 -12.01
C GLY A 258 -14.90 16.81 -13.41
N THR A 259 -14.65 17.79 -14.27
CA THR A 259 -14.19 17.58 -15.65
C THR A 259 -12.68 17.79 -15.76
N LEU A 260 -12.00 16.90 -16.47
CA LEU A 260 -10.59 16.99 -16.84
C LEU A 260 -10.37 18.02 -17.97
N PRO A 261 -9.14 18.53 -18.16
CA PRO A 261 -8.84 19.49 -19.23
C PRO A 261 -9.15 19.00 -20.65
N ASP A 262 -9.16 17.68 -20.87
CA ASP A 262 -9.50 17.05 -22.15
C ASP A 262 -11.02 16.87 -22.37
N GLY A 263 -11.84 17.33 -21.41
CA GLY A 263 -13.29 17.18 -21.42
C GLY A 263 -13.80 15.86 -20.83
N GLY A 264 -12.90 14.94 -20.45
CA GLY A 264 -13.25 13.71 -19.75
C GLY A 264 -13.75 13.97 -18.33
N THR A 265 -14.39 12.98 -17.70
CA THR A 265 -14.82 13.08 -16.30
C THR A 265 -13.73 12.53 -15.38
N GLN A 266 -13.42 13.25 -14.30
CA GLN A 266 -12.59 12.73 -13.22
C GLN A 266 -13.49 12.07 -12.17
N ASN A 267 -13.44 10.74 -12.13
CA ASN A 267 -14.18 9.94 -11.16
C ASN A 267 -13.26 9.44 -10.03
N TYR A 268 -13.86 9.08 -8.90
CA TYR A 268 -13.21 8.43 -7.76
C TYR A 268 -14.15 7.40 -7.13
N LEU A 269 -13.59 6.46 -6.37
CA LEU A 269 -14.33 5.53 -5.52
C LEU A 269 -14.33 6.00 -4.09
N THR A 270 -15.43 5.78 -3.40
CA THR A 270 -15.54 6.08 -1.97
C THR A 270 -16.43 5.06 -1.26
N ALA A 271 -16.14 4.75 -0.01
CA ALA A 271 -16.98 3.95 0.86
C ALA A 271 -18.33 4.65 1.11
N VAL A 272 -19.41 4.02 0.67
CA VAL A 272 -20.76 4.60 0.74
C VAL A 272 -21.67 3.84 1.67
N ARG A 273 -21.48 2.52 1.78
CA ARG A 273 -22.29 1.65 2.63
C ARG A 273 -21.44 0.57 3.25
N ALA A 274 -21.84 0.09 4.43
CA ALA A 274 -21.19 -1.04 5.07
C ALA A 274 -22.16 -1.96 5.81
N LEU A 275 -21.81 -3.22 5.89
CA LEU A 275 -22.44 -4.23 6.73
C LEU A 275 -21.42 -4.71 7.75
N HIS A 276 -21.75 -4.61 9.03
CA HIS A 276 -20.97 -5.20 10.12
C HIS A 276 -21.53 -6.58 10.44
N LEU A 277 -20.74 -7.62 10.23
CA LEU A 277 -21.18 -8.98 10.55
C LEU A 277 -21.02 -9.23 12.06
N PRO A 278 -21.90 -10.04 12.67
CA PRO A 278 -21.63 -10.60 13.99
C PRO A 278 -20.39 -11.50 13.96
N PRO A 279 -19.85 -11.92 15.12
CA PRO A 279 -18.80 -12.93 15.14
C PRO A 279 -19.23 -14.17 14.38
N LEU A 280 -18.34 -14.72 13.54
CA LEU A 280 -18.65 -15.84 12.66
C LEU A 280 -17.54 -16.89 12.68
N SER A 281 -17.88 -18.11 12.28
CA SER A 281 -16.93 -19.21 12.13
C SER A 281 -16.89 -19.65 10.67
N HIS A 282 -15.68 -19.87 10.15
CA HIS A 282 -15.47 -20.30 8.78
C HIS A 282 -14.10 -20.97 8.66
N ASP A 283 -14.08 -22.23 8.25
CA ASP A 283 -12.88 -23.06 8.13
C ASP A 283 -12.53 -23.40 6.67
N GLY A 284 -13.19 -22.76 5.70
CA GLY A 284 -12.97 -23.01 4.28
C GLY A 284 -13.50 -24.34 3.78
N SER A 285 -14.31 -25.09 4.55
CA SER A 285 -14.95 -26.33 4.07
C SER A 285 -16.11 -26.08 3.10
N GLU A 286 -16.67 -24.87 3.11
CA GLU A 286 -17.70 -24.36 2.22
C GLU A 286 -17.41 -22.90 1.85
N ALA A 287 -18.16 -22.31 0.91
CA ALA A 287 -18.01 -20.89 0.57
C ALA A 287 -18.49 -19.99 1.72
N LEU A 288 -17.81 -18.85 1.93
CA LEU A 288 -18.14 -17.91 2.99
C LEU A 288 -19.52 -17.27 2.76
N SER A 289 -20.46 -17.45 3.67
CA SER A 289 -21.79 -16.83 3.58
C SER A 289 -21.77 -15.39 4.12
N LEU A 290 -22.04 -14.43 3.24
CA LEU A 290 -22.13 -13.00 3.57
C LEU A 290 -23.58 -12.55 3.44
N GLN A 291 -24.24 -12.32 4.58
CA GLN A 291 -25.66 -12.00 4.63
C GLN A 291 -25.95 -10.79 5.51
N GLY A 292 -26.78 -9.88 5.02
CA GLY A 292 -27.29 -8.74 5.79
C GLY A 292 -27.70 -7.55 4.93
N THR A 293 -27.92 -6.42 5.58
CA THR A 293 -28.26 -5.16 4.92
C THR A 293 -27.13 -4.17 5.08
N LEU A 294 -26.56 -3.70 3.98
CA LEU A 294 -25.58 -2.62 4.01
C LEU A 294 -26.27 -1.33 4.41
N GLN A 295 -25.75 -0.68 5.44
CA GLN A 295 -26.24 0.59 5.94
C GLN A 295 -25.48 1.76 5.30
N PRO A 296 -26.13 2.90 5.04
CA PRO A 296 -25.44 4.12 4.61
C PRO A 296 -24.37 4.53 5.61
N LEU A 297 -23.19 4.92 5.10
CA LEU A 297 -22.14 5.50 5.91
C LEU A 297 -22.28 7.02 5.97
N PRO A 298 -22.10 7.65 7.15
CA PRO A 298 -21.91 9.09 7.24
C PRO A 298 -20.76 9.52 6.33
N GLN A 299 -21.00 10.54 5.50
CA GLN A 299 -20.01 11.06 4.55
C GLN A 299 -19.34 12.29 5.15
N ALA A 300 -18.01 12.31 5.14
CA ALA A 300 -17.18 13.47 5.45
C ALA A 300 -16.78 14.17 4.15
N GLU A 301 -16.69 15.49 4.19
CA GLU A 301 -16.17 16.31 3.08
C GLU A 301 -14.68 16.57 3.26
N LEU A 302 -13.95 16.57 2.15
CA LEU A 302 -12.52 16.85 2.09
C LEU A 302 -12.25 17.86 0.97
N PRO A 303 -11.88 19.11 1.27
CA PRO A 303 -11.40 20.01 0.24
C PRO A 303 -10.09 19.46 -0.35
N LEU A 304 -10.04 19.39 -1.68
CA LEU A 304 -8.89 18.93 -2.44
C LEU A 304 -8.26 20.13 -3.15
N ASP A 305 -6.97 20.37 -2.89
CA ASP A 305 -6.11 21.22 -3.71
C ASP A 305 -4.81 20.48 -4.01
N TRP A 306 -4.84 19.56 -4.97
CA TRP A 306 -3.70 18.73 -5.32
C TRP A 306 -2.94 19.26 -6.53
N LYS A 307 -1.71 19.72 -6.28
CA LYS A 307 -0.83 20.31 -7.28
C LYS A 307 -0.09 19.25 -8.10
N VAL A 308 -0.82 18.44 -8.87
CA VAL A 308 -0.23 17.39 -9.72
C VAL A 308 0.84 17.96 -10.67
N SER A 309 0.69 19.20 -11.12
CA SER A 309 1.69 19.88 -11.95
C SER A 309 3.04 20.05 -11.23
N ALA A 310 3.02 20.27 -9.91
CA ALA A 310 4.24 20.37 -9.10
C ALA A 310 4.97 19.03 -8.97
N PHE A 311 4.25 17.91 -8.90
CA PHE A 311 4.85 16.58 -8.98
C PHE A 311 5.42 16.32 -10.37
N ALA A 312 4.65 16.61 -11.42
CA ALA A 312 5.06 16.41 -12.82
C ALA A 312 6.32 17.20 -13.19
N ALA A 313 6.51 18.40 -12.63
CA ALA A 313 7.68 19.22 -12.85
C ALA A 313 9.00 18.56 -12.39
N LEU A 314 8.93 17.57 -11.49
CA LEU A 314 10.10 16.83 -10.99
C LEU A 314 10.46 15.60 -11.86
N ALA A 315 9.76 15.35 -12.98
CA ALA A 315 9.99 14.18 -13.81
C ALA A 315 11.46 14.03 -14.24
N ALA A 316 12.09 15.12 -14.69
CA ALA A 316 13.48 15.09 -15.16
C ALA A 316 14.50 14.76 -14.04
N GLU A 317 14.14 14.99 -12.76
CA GLU A 317 14.97 14.60 -11.62
C GLU A 317 14.81 13.12 -11.26
N VAL A 318 13.63 12.54 -11.49
CA VAL A 318 13.41 11.09 -11.34
C VAL A 318 14.29 10.33 -12.34
N ASN A 319 14.24 10.74 -13.60
CA ASN A 319 15.13 10.30 -14.67
C ASN A 319 15.04 11.32 -15.84
N PRO A 320 16.13 11.62 -16.57
CA PRO A 320 16.11 12.59 -17.67
C PRO A 320 15.08 12.31 -18.78
N THR A 321 14.60 11.07 -18.90
CA THR A 321 13.61 10.64 -19.90
C THR A 321 12.28 10.19 -19.29
N ALA A 322 12.08 10.42 -17.99
CA ALA A 322 10.84 10.07 -17.32
C ALA A 322 9.64 10.84 -17.87
N THR A 323 8.51 10.16 -17.91
CA THR A 323 7.20 10.73 -18.22
C THR A 323 6.22 10.38 -17.10
N VAL A 324 5.23 11.24 -16.85
CA VAL A 324 4.18 10.97 -15.86
C VAL A 324 3.34 9.78 -16.33
N ARG A 325 3.31 8.72 -15.53
CA ARG A 325 2.56 7.49 -15.82
C ARG A 325 1.16 7.54 -15.24
N GLY A 326 0.95 8.23 -14.14
CA GLY A 326 -0.35 8.33 -13.50
C GLY A 326 -0.21 8.84 -12.08
N SER A 327 -1.31 9.29 -11.51
CA SER A 327 -1.32 9.80 -10.14
C SER A 327 -2.47 9.16 -9.37
N ILE A 328 -2.22 8.82 -8.11
CA ILE A 328 -3.16 8.19 -7.20
C ILE A 328 -3.32 9.09 -5.98
N PHE A 329 -4.55 9.25 -5.53
CA PHE A 329 -4.92 9.85 -4.26
C PHE A 329 -5.79 8.83 -3.53
N GLY A 330 -5.38 8.44 -2.33
CA GLY A 330 -6.09 7.46 -1.52
C GLY A 330 -6.31 7.96 -0.10
N ILE A 331 -7.44 7.61 0.50
CA ILE A 331 -7.69 7.76 1.94
C ILE A 331 -7.84 6.36 2.52
N TYR A 332 -7.08 6.09 3.57
CA TYR A 332 -7.00 4.80 4.24
C TYR A 332 -7.33 4.97 5.73
N PRO A 333 -7.93 3.96 6.37
CA PRO A 333 -8.07 3.95 7.82
C PRO A 333 -6.70 3.77 8.48
N GLY A 334 -6.46 4.46 9.60
CA GLY A 334 -5.21 4.37 10.37
C GLY A 334 -5.34 3.61 11.68
N PRO A 335 -5.31 2.27 11.66
CA PRO A 335 -5.50 1.46 12.86
C PRO A 335 -4.47 1.77 13.94
N TYR A 336 -4.94 2.12 15.14
CA TYR A 336 -4.10 2.32 16.33
C TYR A 336 -3.02 3.42 16.18
N GLY A 337 -3.27 4.41 15.33
CA GLY A 337 -2.29 5.47 15.02
C GLY A 337 -1.08 4.97 14.21
N GLN A 338 -1.09 3.69 13.84
CA GLN A 338 -0.14 3.06 12.93
C GLN A 338 -0.76 2.95 11.55
N LEU A 339 0.03 3.13 10.51
CA LEU A 339 -0.47 3.04 9.14
C LEU A 339 0.49 2.30 8.24
N HIS A 340 -0.07 1.26 7.64
CA HIS A 340 0.15 0.80 6.28
C HIS A 340 1.60 0.42 5.88
N GLY A 341 1.94 -0.83 6.22
CA GLY A 341 2.75 -1.72 5.40
C GLY A 341 1.85 -2.72 4.68
N SER A 342 2.41 -3.68 3.94
CA SER A 342 1.61 -4.77 3.31
C SER A 342 0.77 -5.55 4.32
N ASP A 343 1.17 -5.51 5.60
CA ASP A 343 0.67 -6.39 6.65
C ASP A 343 -0.33 -5.69 7.61
N THR A 344 -0.69 -4.44 7.32
CA THR A 344 -1.63 -3.61 8.13
C THR A 344 -2.72 -2.91 7.31
N TYR A 345 -2.89 -3.31 6.04
CA TYR A 345 -3.92 -2.75 5.17
C TYR A 345 -5.33 -3.15 5.63
N ALA A 346 -6.19 -2.17 5.91
CA ALA A 346 -7.57 -2.39 6.37
C ALA A 346 -8.65 -1.87 5.40
N GLY A 347 -8.31 -1.79 4.10
CA GLY A 347 -9.21 -1.33 3.04
C GLY A 347 -9.08 0.16 2.70
N GLU A 348 -9.77 0.60 1.65
CA GLU A 348 -9.77 2.00 1.21
C GLU A 348 -11.06 2.68 1.66
N LEU A 349 -10.94 3.91 2.17
CA LEU A 349 -12.09 4.79 2.39
C LEU A 349 -12.44 5.55 1.10
N LEU A 350 -11.40 5.92 0.34
CA LEU A 350 -11.52 6.62 -0.93
C LEU A 350 -10.31 6.31 -1.82
N ARG A 351 -10.55 6.17 -3.13
CA ARG A 351 -9.50 6.06 -4.15
C ARG A 351 -9.84 6.88 -5.39
N LEU A 352 -8.99 7.84 -5.68
CA LEU A 352 -9.01 8.66 -6.88
C LEU A 352 -7.76 8.32 -7.72
N ARG A 353 -7.97 7.84 -8.95
CA ARG A 353 -6.89 7.59 -9.90
C ARG A 353 -7.04 8.52 -11.09
N ARG A 354 -5.92 9.07 -11.54
CA ARG A 354 -5.87 10.00 -12.67
C ARG A 354 -5.35 9.29 -13.92
N PRO A 355 -5.91 9.60 -15.10
CA PRO A 355 -5.44 9.02 -16.35
C PRO A 355 -3.95 9.30 -16.60
N VAL A 356 -3.32 8.40 -17.35
CA VAL A 356 -1.92 8.49 -17.75
C VAL A 356 -1.64 9.82 -18.45
N GLY A 357 -0.56 10.50 -18.07
CA GLY A 357 -0.10 11.74 -18.70
C GLY A 357 -0.88 13.00 -18.32
N VAL A 358 -1.94 12.90 -17.51
CA VAL A 358 -2.68 14.09 -17.04
C VAL A 358 -1.91 14.77 -15.91
N THR A 359 -1.43 15.99 -16.16
CA THR A 359 -0.61 16.76 -15.20
C THR A 359 -1.30 18.00 -14.64
N ALA A 360 -2.50 18.34 -15.09
CA ALA A 360 -3.25 19.49 -14.57
C ALA A 360 -3.59 19.28 -13.09
N ASP A 361 -3.59 20.34 -12.30
CA ASP A 361 -3.95 20.26 -10.88
C ASP A 361 -5.39 19.75 -10.69
N ALA A 362 -5.63 19.06 -9.56
CA ALA A 362 -6.96 18.60 -9.18
C ALA A 362 -7.47 19.43 -8.01
N VAL A 363 -8.57 20.16 -8.23
CA VAL A 363 -9.23 21.00 -7.23
C VAL A 363 -10.70 20.63 -7.14
N GLY A 364 -11.25 20.55 -5.94
CA GLY A 364 -12.66 20.29 -5.72
C GLY A 364 -12.95 19.86 -4.28
N THR A 365 -14.08 19.22 -4.07
CA THR A 365 -14.45 18.62 -2.78
C THR A 365 -14.69 17.14 -3.00
N LEU A 366 -13.95 16.30 -2.27
CA LEU A 366 -14.18 14.88 -2.20
C LEU A 366 -15.13 14.57 -1.04
N THR A 367 -15.86 13.46 -1.14
CA THR A 367 -16.70 12.94 -0.05
C THR A 367 -16.31 11.50 0.26
N TYR A 368 -16.17 11.16 1.55
CA TYR A 368 -15.87 9.79 1.93
C TYR A 368 -16.57 9.29 3.19
N GLY A 369 -16.94 8.01 3.19
CA GLY A 369 -17.45 7.31 4.36
C GLY A 369 -16.34 6.61 5.14
N ASN A 370 -16.57 6.39 6.42
CA ASN A 370 -15.65 5.63 7.27
C ASN A 370 -16.42 4.53 8.05
N PRO A 371 -16.25 3.24 7.69
CA PRO A 371 -16.87 2.12 8.40
C PRO A 371 -16.07 1.65 9.63
N HIS A 372 -14.93 2.27 9.93
CA HIS A 372 -14.04 1.88 11.03
C HIS A 372 -14.30 2.68 12.31
N PRO A 373 -13.79 2.23 13.48
CA PRO A 373 -13.86 3.01 14.70
C PRO A 373 -13.29 4.43 14.52
N ALA A 374 -13.91 5.43 15.15
CA ALA A 374 -13.47 6.82 15.04
C ALA A 374 -12.04 7.08 15.58
N THR A 375 -11.50 6.16 16.39
CA THR A 375 -10.11 6.19 16.85
C THR A 375 -9.09 5.90 15.74
N TRP A 376 -9.53 5.36 14.61
CA TRP A 376 -8.69 5.08 13.46
C TRP A 376 -8.63 6.31 12.56
N ASN A 377 -7.73 7.23 12.91
CA ASN A 377 -7.56 8.48 12.17
C ASN A 377 -7.29 8.21 10.68
N PRO A 378 -8.09 8.78 9.76
CA PRO A 378 -7.86 8.61 8.34
C PRO A 378 -6.53 9.22 7.90
N VAL A 379 -5.78 8.49 7.08
CA VAL A 379 -4.57 8.99 6.42
C VAL A 379 -4.72 9.03 4.93
N THR A 380 -4.21 10.12 4.37
CA THR A 380 -4.22 10.36 2.94
C THR A 380 -2.83 10.10 2.39
N GLU A 381 -2.79 9.36 1.29
CA GLU A 381 -1.60 9.20 0.46
C GLU A 381 -1.87 9.80 -0.90
N VAL A 382 -0.93 10.61 -1.39
CA VAL A 382 -0.89 11.03 -2.77
C VAL A 382 0.41 10.55 -3.39
N SER A 383 0.34 10.02 -4.60
CA SER A 383 1.52 9.64 -5.35
C SER A 383 1.37 10.01 -6.82
N THR A 384 2.49 10.40 -7.44
CA THR A 384 2.62 10.50 -8.89
C THR A 384 3.70 9.53 -9.32
N GLY A 385 3.32 8.57 -10.16
CA GLY A 385 4.22 7.59 -10.74
C GLY A 385 4.83 8.10 -12.05
N PHE A 386 6.07 7.72 -12.29
CA PHE A 386 6.85 8.06 -13.48
C PHE A 386 7.28 6.78 -14.19
N GLY A 387 7.29 6.80 -15.52
CA GLY A 387 7.75 5.71 -16.36
C GLY A 387 8.95 6.13 -17.21
N VAL A 388 9.92 5.24 -17.35
CA VAL A 388 11.11 5.38 -18.18
C VAL A 388 11.18 4.21 -19.15
N GLN A 389 11.15 4.50 -20.44
CA GLN A 389 11.29 3.49 -21.48
C GLN A 389 12.77 3.13 -21.65
N SER A 390 13.15 1.93 -21.20
CA SER A 390 14.52 1.41 -21.25
C SER A 390 14.62 0.20 -22.18
N GLN A 391 15.75 0.02 -22.85
CA GLN A 391 16.05 -1.14 -23.69
C GLN A 391 17.51 -1.55 -23.52
N VAL A 392 17.83 -2.85 -23.53
CA VAL A 392 19.21 -3.33 -23.54
C VAL A 392 19.45 -4.09 -24.85
N GLY A 393 20.45 -3.65 -25.62
CA GLY A 393 20.74 -4.24 -26.92
C GLY A 393 19.54 -4.17 -27.87
N GLN A 394 19.14 -5.32 -28.41
CA GLN A 394 17.98 -5.48 -29.30
C GLN A 394 16.72 -6.00 -28.57
N ALA A 395 16.71 -6.04 -27.24
CA ALA A 395 15.56 -6.49 -26.48
C ALA A 395 14.35 -5.53 -26.62
N PRO A 396 13.11 -6.01 -26.42
CA PRO A 396 11.94 -5.14 -26.35
C PRO A 396 12.13 -4.01 -25.34
N ARG A 397 11.44 -2.87 -25.57
CA ARG A 397 11.43 -1.78 -24.59
C ARG A 397 10.67 -2.21 -23.33
N PHE A 398 11.26 -1.90 -22.18
CA PHE A 398 10.70 -2.12 -20.87
C PHE A 398 10.39 -0.78 -20.23
N ASN A 399 9.30 -0.72 -19.47
CA ASN A 399 9.01 0.41 -18.63
C ASN A 399 9.56 0.13 -17.22
N VAL A 400 10.56 0.91 -16.80
CA VAL A 400 10.98 0.96 -15.39
C VAL A 400 10.29 2.15 -14.75
N SER A 401 10.03 2.09 -13.44
CA SER A 401 9.17 3.09 -12.78
C SER A 401 9.76 3.61 -11.48
N GLY A 402 9.43 4.86 -11.20
CA GLY A 402 9.62 5.51 -9.89
C GLY A 402 8.36 6.27 -9.51
N TYR A 403 8.35 6.86 -8.34
CA TYR A 403 7.27 7.70 -7.84
C TYR A 403 7.79 8.86 -6.97
N ILE A 404 6.89 9.81 -6.75
CA ILE A 404 6.97 10.80 -5.69
C ILE A 404 5.67 10.69 -4.89
N LEU A 405 5.80 10.57 -3.58
CA LEU A 405 4.72 10.25 -2.65
C LEU A 405 4.73 11.22 -1.47
N VAL A 406 3.53 11.61 -1.03
CA VAL A 406 3.29 12.34 0.21
C VAL A 406 2.19 11.62 0.97
N ARG A 407 2.47 11.27 2.23
CA ARG A 407 1.52 10.66 3.16
C ARG A 407 1.40 11.51 4.41
N ASP A 408 0.17 11.77 4.86
CA ASP A 408 -0.10 12.52 6.09
C ASP A 408 -1.49 12.21 6.65
N LEU A 409 -1.77 12.73 7.85
CA LEU A 409 -3.13 12.84 8.38
C LEU A 409 -4.02 13.58 7.38
N THR A 410 -5.20 13.01 7.11
CA THR A 410 -6.16 13.57 6.14
C THR A 410 -6.51 15.02 6.50
N SER A 411 -6.70 15.32 7.78
CA SER A 411 -6.97 16.67 8.27
C SER A 411 -5.83 17.67 8.02
N ARG A 412 -4.57 17.23 8.02
CA ARG A 412 -3.41 18.09 7.75
C ARG A 412 -3.26 18.36 6.26
N LEU A 413 -3.50 17.36 5.41
CA LEU A 413 -3.47 17.55 3.96
C LEU A 413 -4.64 18.39 3.46
N ALA A 414 -5.79 18.33 4.11
CA ALA A 414 -6.94 19.19 3.83
C ALA A 414 -6.69 20.68 4.09
N ALA A 415 -5.68 21.00 4.92
CA ALA A 415 -5.46 22.36 5.39
C ALA A 415 -4.77 23.29 4.36
N GLY A 416 -4.31 22.75 3.22
CA GLY A 416 -3.66 23.55 2.19
C GLY A 416 -3.28 22.76 0.94
N PRO A 417 -2.54 23.39 0.01
CA PRO A 417 -2.13 22.75 -1.23
C PRO A 417 -1.25 21.52 -0.99
N ILE A 418 -1.57 20.43 -1.67
CA ILE A 418 -0.78 19.19 -1.62
C ILE A 418 0.30 19.26 -2.70
N VAL A 419 1.55 19.42 -2.26
CA VAL A 419 2.77 19.53 -3.09
C VAL A 419 3.83 18.52 -2.64
N PRO A 420 4.81 18.16 -3.50
CA PRO A 420 5.96 17.37 -3.07
C PRO A 420 6.71 18.04 -1.91
N ARG A 421 7.07 17.26 -0.88
CA ARG A 421 7.82 17.77 0.29
C ARG A 421 9.31 17.49 0.23
N ILE A 422 9.71 16.54 -0.63
CA ILE A 422 11.10 16.17 -0.89
C ILE A 422 11.29 15.94 -2.40
N ARG A 423 12.50 16.14 -2.90
CA ARG A 423 12.88 15.94 -4.30
C ARG A 423 13.66 14.62 -4.46
N PRO A 424 13.70 14.03 -5.66
CA PRO A 424 14.52 12.84 -5.90
C PRO A 424 16.01 13.06 -5.62
N PRO A 425 16.75 12.02 -5.24
CA PRO A 425 18.21 11.99 -5.35
C PRO A 425 18.67 12.29 -6.78
N ARG A 426 19.91 12.75 -6.93
CA ARG A 426 20.45 13.19 -8.22
C ARG A 426 21.71 12.41 -8.58
N ASP A 427 22.18 12.63 -9.81
CA ASP A 427 23.45 12.12 -10.32
C ASP A 427 23.68 10.63 -10.04
N LEU A 428 22.66 9.79 -10.28
CA LEU A 428 22.77 8.35 -10.06
C LEU A 428 23.96 7.78 -10.85
N THR A 429 24.84 7.05 -10.16
CA THR A 429 25.99 6.36 -10.73
C THR A 429 26.00 4.89 -10.35
N LEU A 430 26.57 4.08 -11.22
CA LEU A 430 26.89 2.67 -10.99
C LEU A 430 28.34 2.47 -11.41
N ASP A 431 29.17 2.12 -10.43
CA ASP A 431 30.63 2.05 -10.53
C ASP A 431 31.23 3.37 -11.06
N GLY A 432 30.77 4.49 -10.48
CA GLY A 432 31.21 5.85 -10.83
C GLY A 432 30.74 6.37 -12.20
N THR A 433 30.00 5.59 -12.96
CA THR A 433 29.46 5.98 -14.28
C THR A 433 27.97 6.26 -14.18
N VAL A 434 27.47 7.29 -14.88
CA VAL A 434 26.05 7.67 -14.89
C VAL A 434 25.14 6.46 -15.18
N ALA A 435 24.12 6.28 -14.35
CA ALA A 435 23.26 5.11 -14.33
C ALA A 435 21.86 5.32 -14.94
N TYR A 436 21.57 6.48 -15.54
CA TYR A 436 20.26 6.75 -16.14
C TYR A 436 20.01 6.04 -17.49
N GLY A 437 21.07 5.60 -18.16
CA GLY A 437 21.01 4.86 -19.42
C GLY A 437 21.19 3.35 -19.23
N SER A 438 20.74 2.57 -20.21
CA SER A 438 20.92 1.13 -20.18
C SER A 438 22.37 0.70 -20.38
N ARG A 439 22.80 -0.39 -19.73
CA ARG A 439 24.17 -0.90 -19.85
C ARG A 439 24.33 -2.39 -19.53
N SER A 440 25.49 -2.94 -19.85
CA SER A 440 25.91 -4.26 -19.38
C SER A 440 26.86 -4.13 -18.20
N LEU A 441 26.80 -5.07 -17.27
CA LEU A 441 27.68 -5.21 -16.12
C LEU A 441 28.35 -6.58 -16.15
N ALA A 442 29.61 -6.62 -15.74
CA ALA A 442 30.25 -7.89 -15.39
C ALA A 442 29.62 -8.45 -14.11
N GLU A 443 29.88 -9.72 -13.81
CA GLU A 443 29.59 -10.27 -12.49
C GLU A 443 30.57 -9.70 -11.46
N GLY A 444 30.09 -9.31 -10.29
CA GLY A 444 30.95 -8.78 -9.23
C GLY A 444 30.22 -7.95 -8.18
N ALA A 445 31.01 -7.31 -7.32
CA ALA A 445 30.54 -6.30 -6.39
C ALA A 445 30.43 -4.95 -7.13
N HIS A 446 29.25 -4.34 -7.09
CA HIS A 446 29.00 -3.05 -7.72
C HIS A 446 28.68 -2.00 -6.66
N VAL A 447 29.03 -0.75 -6.93
CA VAL A 447 28.72 0.38 -6.05
C VAL A 447 27.73 1.29 -6.75
N LEU A 448 26.55 1.41 -6.16
CA LEU A 448 25.57 2.42 -6.53
C LEU A 448 25.91 3.71 -5.78
N GLY A 449 25.99 4.84 -6.48
CA GLY A 449 26.20 6.16 -5.87
C GLY A 449 25.14 7.16 -6.32
N TRP A 450 24.90 8.19 -5.52
CA TRP A 450 23.99 9.29 -5.81
C TRP A 450 24.46 10.57 -5.12
N THR A 451 23.89 11.71 -5.51
CA THR A 451 23.99 12.96 -4.77
C THR A 451 22.66 13.25 -4.06
N PRO A 452 22.68 13.87 -2.87
CA PRO A 452 21.45 14.22 -2.15
C PRO A 452 20.47 15.09 -2.95
N PRO A 453 19.17 15.06 -2.60
CA PRO A 453 18.16 15.97 -3.14
C PRO A 453 18.61 17.43 -3.07
N SER A 454 18.18 18.24 -4.03
CA SER A 454 18.40 19.68 -3.93
C SER A 454 17.41 20.31 -2.94
N GLY A 455 17.89 21.19 -2.06
CA GLY A 455 17.07 21.84 -1.03
C GLY A 455 17.14 21.11 0.31
N ARG A 456 15.98 20.69 0.84
CA ARG A 456 15.92 19.91 2.10
C ARG A 456 16.52 18.52 1.87
N GLY A 457 17.44 18.12 2.76
CA GLY A 457 18.00 16.76 2.77
C GLY A 457 16.96 15.70 3.09
N ALA A 458 17.30 14.44 2.80
CA ALA A 458 16.51 13.30 3.23
C ALA A 458 16.86 12.95 4.69
N ASP A 459 15.91 12.40 5.44
CA ASP A 459 16.15 11.83 6.78
C ASP A 459 16.69 10.39 6.66
N ALA A 460 16.47 9.74 5.51
CA ALA A 460 16.97 8.41 5.16
C ALA A 460 16.93 8.19 3.64
N TYR A 461 17.59 7.15 3.15
CA TYR A 461 17.38 6.64 1.80
C TYR A 461 16.93 5.17 1.78
N GLU A 462 16.02 4.88 0.86
CA GLU A 462 15.64 3.51 0.48
C GLU A 462 16.18 3.18 -0.92
N VAL A 463 17.08 2.21 -1.01
CA VAL A 463 17.59 1.73 -2.31
C VAL A 463 16.95 0.40 -2.63
N THR A 464 16.14 0.33 -3.69
CA THR A 464 15.46 -0.92 -4.06
C THR A 464 15.96 -1.44 -5.41
N LEU A 465 16.42 -2.70 -5.40
CA LEU A 465 16.86 -3.45 -6.58
C LEU A 465 15.70 -4.28 -7.11
N TRP A 466 15.39 -4.09 -8.39
CA TRP A 466 14.34 -4.80 -9.11
C TRP A 466 14.93 -5.72 -10.16
N ARG A 467 14.39 -6.94 -10.28
CA ARG A 467 14.77 -7.93 -11.31
C ARG A 467 13.61 -8.22 -12.23
N ARG A 468 13.89 -8.34 -13.52
CA ARG A 468 12.93 -8.79 -14.51
C ARG A 468 12.63 -10.27 -14.35
N GLU A 469 11.36 -10.63 -14.30
CA GLU A 469 10.88 -12.01 -14.28
C GLU A 469 9.87 -12.27 -15.38
N MET A 470 9.97 -13.44 -16.00
CA MET A 470 8.98 -13.93 -16.97
C MET A 470 7.89 -14.69 -16.23
N LEU A 471 6.66 -14.22 -16.39
CA LEU A 471 5.47 -14.95 -15.95
C LEU A 471 5.23 -16.14 -16.88
N SER A 472 4.52 -17.16 -16.39
CA SER A 472 4.13 -18.34 -17.18
C SER A 472 3.28 -17.99 -18.41
N SER A 473 2.61 -16.82 -18.40
CA SER A 473 1.88 -16.27 -19.55
C SER A 473 2.78 -15.73 -20.66
N GLY A 474 4.10 -15.68 -20.45
CA GLY A 474 5.06 -15.02 -21.35
C GLY A 474 5.16 -13.51 -21.15
N ALA A 475 4.33 -12.92 -20.29
CA ALA A 475 4.45 -11.51 -19.90
C ALA A 475 5.66 -11.30 -18.99
N SER A 476 6.27 -10.10 -19.07
CA SER A 476 7.36 -9.73 -18.18
C SER A 476 6.91 -8.80 -17.08
N THR A 477 7.37 -9.03 -15.86
CA THR A 477 7.23 -8.13 -14.72
C THR A 477 8.59 -7.81 -14.12
N PHE A 478 8.63 -6.84 -13.21
CA PHE A 478 9.77 -6.63 -12.33
C PHE A 478 9.36 -6.97 -10.90
N VAL A 479 10.17 -7.78 -10.24
CA VAL A 479 10.01 -8.10 -8.82
C VAL A 479 11.13 -7.47 -8.01
N ARG A 480 10.81 -7.09 -6.78
CA ARG A 480 11.79 -6.57 -5.83
C ARG A 480 12.67 -7.72 -5.36
N VAL A 481 13.97 -7.61 -5.61
CA VAL A 481 14.97 -8.58 -5.14
C VAL A 481 15.44 -8.20 -3.74
N SER A 482 15.72 -6.92 -3.53
CA SER A 482 16.28 -6.43 -2.29
C SER A 482 16.05 -4.94 -2.08
N THR A 483 16.05 -4.52 -0.82
CA THR A 483 15.94 -3.14 -0.39
C THR A 483 17.01 -2.83 0.64
N PHE A 484 17.73 -1.73 0.49
CA PHE A 484 18.71 -1.22 1.45
C PHE A 484 18.15 0.02 2.14
N TYR A 485 18.18 0.03 3.46
CA TYR A 485 17.87 1.18 4.31
C TYR A 485 19.19 1.79 4.79
N VAL A 486 19.42 3.06 4.46
CA VAL A 486 20.65 3.78 4.78
C VAL A 486 20.31 5.16 5.35
N ASP A 487 21.18 5.71 6.19
CA ASP A 487 20.96 7.01 6.84
C ASP A 487 21.07 8.21 5.89
N GLU A 488 20.70 9.38 6.40
CA GLU A 488 20.74 10.67 5.70
C GLU A 488 22.11 11.07 5.14
N SER A 489 23.20 10.55 5.70
CA SER A 489 24.58 10.87 5.30
C SER A 489 25.07 10.00 4.14
N ALA A 490 24.40 8.87 3.89
CA ALA A 490 24.79 7.94 2.84
C ALA A 490 24.58 8.51 1.44
N THR A 491 25.62 8.37 0.61
CA THR A 491 25.60 8.73 -0.83
C THR A 491 25.96 7.56 -1.74
N SER A 492 26.10 6.37 -1.16
CA SER A 492 26.40 5.15 -1.92
C SER A 492 26.04 3.89 -1.13
N VAL A 493 25.77 2.80 -1.84
CA VAL A 493 25.64 1.46 -1.28
C VAL A 493 26.39 0.45 -2.15
N ARG A 494 27.08 -0.50 -1.53
CA ARG A 494 27.71 -1.63 -2.21
C ARG A 494 26.71 -2.76 -2.30
N LEU A 495 26.47 -3.26 -3.51
CA LEU A 495 25.63 -4.42 -3.74
C LEU A 495 26.40 -5.69 -3.31
N PRO A 496 25.81 -6.54 -2.43
CA PRO A 496 26.40 -7.81 -2.04
C PRO A 496 26.71 -8.71 -3.25
N PRO A 497 27.86 -9.42 -3.24
CA PRO A 497 28.14 -10.45 -4.23
C PRO A 497 27.01 -11.47 -4.33
N GLY A 498 26.72 -11.94 -5.55
CA GLY A 498 25.65 -12.93 -5.81
C GLY A 498 24.23 -12.35 -5.85
N LEU A 499 24.02 -11.08 -5.50
CA LEU A 499 22.72 -10.43 -5.64
C LEU A 499 22.35 -10.24 -7.12
N LEU A 500 23.35 -9.92 -7.94
CA LEU A 500 23.22 -9.78 -9.39
C LEU A 500 23.56 -11.11 -10.07
N GLN A 501 22.53 -11.84 -10.50
CA GLN A 501 22.69 -13.11 -11.21
C GLN A 501 23.01 -12.91 -12.70
N PRO A 502 23.96 -13.69 -13.27
CA PRO A 502 24.23 -13.69 -14.70
C PRO A 502 22.99 -13.92 -15.58
N GLY A 503 22.91 -13.20 -16.70
CA GLY A 503 21.82 -13.31 -17.68
C GLY A 503 20.52 -12.63 -17.27
N GLN A 504 20.47 -12.00 -16.10
CA GLN A 504 19.28 -11.28 -15.61
C GLN A 504 19.36 -9.78 -15.90
N HIS A 505 18.19 -9.14 -15.88
CA HIS A 505 18.05 -7.70 -16.10
C HIS A 505 17.49 -7.03 -14.85
N TYR A 506 18.05 -5.86 -14.52
CA TYR A 506 17.72 -5.15 -13.30
C TYR A 506 17.61 -3.65 -13.54
N TYR A 507 16.91 -2.98 -12.65
CA TYR A 507 17.03 -1.54 -12.44
C TYR A 507 17.00 -1.25 -10.93
N VAL A 508 17.41 -0.05 -10.56
CA VAL A 508 17.43 0.40 -9.17
C VAL A 508 16.64 1.69 -9.02
N THR A 509 15.94 1.81 -7.90
CA THR A 509 15.37 3.05 -7.41
C THR A 509 16.13 3.50 -6.17
N VAL A 510 16.44 4.80 -6.08
CA VAL A 510 16.95 5.43 -4.85
C VAL A 510 15.89 6.42 -4.38
N GLY A 511 15.20 6.11 -3.30
CA GLY A 511 14.20 6.93 -2.65
C GLY A 511 14.82 7.81 -1.58
N ALA A 512 14.64 9.12 -1.68
CA ALA A 512 14.88 10.05 -0.59
C ALA A 512 13.64 10.09 0.29
N VAL A 513 13.80 9.78 1.58
CA VAL A 513 12.70 9.72 2.55
C VAL A 513 12.75 10.94 3.45
N LEU A 514 11.57 11.50 3.71
CA LEU A 514 11.34 12.57 4.68
C LEU A 514 10.32 12.10 5.71
N ALA A 515 10.79 11.80 6.92
CA ALA A 515 9.99 11.28 8.01
C ALA A 515 10.56 11.80 9.34
N GLU A 516 9.97 12.86 9.88
CA GLU A 516 10.48 13.53 11.09
C GLU A 516 10.64 12.57 12.28
N GLY A 517 11.85 12.51 12.84
CA GLY A 517 12.18 11.62 13.95
C GLY A 517 12.27 10.13 13.58
N TYR A 518 12.42 9.80 12.30
CA TYR A 518 12.68 8.44 11.85
C TYR A 518 14.17 8.10 11.99
N ASP A 519 14.48 7.18 12.89
CA ASP A 519 15.82 6.63 13.06
C ASP A 519 15.96 5.37 12.21
N VAL A 520 16.35 5.52 10.94
CA VAL A 520 16.57 4.39 10.03
C VAL A 520 17.70 3.48 10.49
N SER A 521 18.68 4.01 11.22
CA SER A 521 19.86 3.27 11.69
C SER A 521 19.53 2.28 12.80
N ARG A 522 18.52 2.58 13.63
CA ARG A 522 18.07 1.72 14.73
C ARG A 522 16.73 1.04 14.47
N GLU A 523 15.79 1.69 13.78
CA GLU A 523 14.42 1.20 13.58
C GLU A 523 14.00 1.19 12.09
N PRO A 524 14.80 0.57 11.19
CA PRO A 524 14.67 0.72 9.74
C PRO A 524 13.30 0.30 9.20
N LEU A 525 12.64 -0.69 9.81
CA LEU A 525 11.39 -1.23 9.29
C LEU A 525 10.14 -0.43 9.70
N ARG A 526 10.30 0.61 10.52
CA ARG A 526 9.17 1.44 11.00
C ARG A 526 8.69 2.49 10.01
N LEU A 527 9.37 2.71 8.89
CA LEU A 527 8.92 3.67 7.88
C LEU A 527 7.50 3.35 7.38
N ASN A 528 7.25 2.08 7.09
CA ASN A 528 5.94 1.57 6.65
C ASN A 528 4.89 1.54 7.77
N GLU A 529 5.21 2.02 8.97
CA GLU A 529 4.25 2.10 10.08
C GLU A 529 3.85 3.55 10.35
N ARG A 530 4.52 4.50 9.67
CA ARG A 530 4.35 5.92 9.88
C ARG A 530 3.19 6.47 9.07
N ALA A 531 2.33 7.18 9.79
CA ALA A 531 1.22 7.95 9.24
C ALA A 531 1.67 9.15 8.38
N VAL A 532 2.86 9.69 8.67
CA VAL A 532 3.36 10.93 8.07
C VAL A 532 4.78 10.71 7.54
N TYR A 533 4.93 10.75 6.23
CA TYR A 533 6.22 10.81 5.57
C TYR A 533 6.06 11.30 4.12
N SER A 534 7.17 11.56 3.45
CA SER A 534 7.21 11.78 2.01
C SER A 534 8.39 11.06 1.41
N GLU A 535 8.27 10.70 0.15
CA GLU A 535 9.33 9.99 -0.56
C GLU A 535 9.42 10.50 -1.99
N ALA A 536 10.64 10.64 -2.50
CA ALA A 536 10.87 10.92 -3.90
C ALA A 536 11.98 10.04 -4.45
N THR A 537 11.69 9.30 -5.52
CA THR A 537 12.63 8.32 -6.09
C THR A 537 13.32 8.82 -7.34
N ALA A 538 14.61 8.50 -7.46
CA ALA A 538 15.34 8.53 -8.71
C ALA A 538 15.47 7.11 -9.27
N VAL A 539 15.45 6.96 -10.59
CA VAL A 539 15.35 5.67 -11.29
C VAL A 539 16.49 5.51 -12.28
N SER A 540 17.23 4.40 -12.16
CA SER A 540 18.26 4.03 -13.12
C SER A 540 17.66 3.59 -14.46
N GLY A 541 18.49 3.53 -15.50
CA GLY A 541 18.21 2.73 -16.70
C GLY A 541 18.26 1.24 -16.40
N LEU A 542 17.95 0.42 -17.41
CA LEU A 542 18.02 -1.03 -17.31
C LEU A 542 19.46 -1.53 -17.47
N PHE A 543 19.96 -2.31 -16.52
CA PHE A 543 21.27 -2.95 -16.64
C PHE A 543 21.16 -4.47 -16.69
N SER A 544 22.09 -5.11 -17.42
CA SER A 544 22.11 -6.56 -17.64
C SER A 544 23.43 -7.15 -17.21
N VAL A 545 23.39 -8.27 -16.49
CA VAL A 545 24.59 -8.94 -16.01
C VAL A 545 25.05 -9.92 -17.10
N THR A 546 26.21 -9.68 -17.70
CA THR A 546 26.77 -10.59 -18.70
C THR A 546 27.25 -11.86 -18.02
N ALA A 547 26.88 -13.01 -18.55
CA ALA A 547 27.52 -14.26 -18.17
C ALA A 547 29.02 -14.19 -18.51
N ALA A 548 29.86 -14.73 -17.65
CA ALA A 548 31.26 -14.94 -17.97
C ALA A 548 31.35 -15.72 -19.30
N ALA A 549 32.17 -15.25 -20.23
CA ALA A 549 32.44 -16.01 -21.45
C ALA A 549 33.02 -17.38 -21.02
N PRO A 550 32.51 -18.50 -21.59
CA PRO A 550 32.92 -19.84 -21.20
C PRO A 550 34.41 -20.12 -21.48
#